data_AF-A0A4U9D8H4-F1
#
_entry.id   AF-A0A4U9D8H4-F1
#
_cell.length_a   1.000
_cell.length_b   1.000
_cell.length_c   1.000
_cell.angle_alpha   90.00
_cell.angle_beta   90.00
_cell.angle_gamma   90.00
#
_symmetry.space_group_name_H-M   'P 1'
#
loop_
_entity.id
_entity.type
_entity.pdbx_description
1 polymer ?
#
loop_
_entity_poly.entity_id
_entity_poly.type
_entity_poly.pdbx_seq_one_letter_code
_entity_poly.pdbx_strand_id
1 'polypeptide(L)'
;MELLDEVENELRIACAPITWPIGCGKLFKGVYHLYKDETYLYQTGKGHTIQEVRIIKGLNNPDLDSAVGEDLAQQLRDELELGAGRFQRI
;
A
#
# COMPACT_ATOMS: atom_id res chain seq x y z
N MET A 1 -31.79 10.48 14.30
CA MET A 1 -30.44 10.03 14.75
C MET A 1 -29.49 10.39 13.61
N GLU A 2 -29.23 11.68 13.46
CA GLU A 2 -28.96 12.32 12.15
C GLU A 2 -27.61 13.06 12.08
N LEU A 3 -26.76 12.95 13.11
CA LEU A 3 -25.54 13.77 13.23
C LEU A 3 -24.23 13.04 12.88
N LEU A 4 -24.29 11.76 12.52
CA LEU A 4 -23.10 10.97 12.16
C LEU A 4 -22.90 10.77 10.65
N ASP A 5 -23.93 11.06 9.83
CA ASP A 5 -23.89 10.91 8.37
C ASP A 5 -23.26 12.12 7.66
N GLU A 6 -23.26 13.31 8.29
CA GLU A 6 -22.74 14.54 7.66
C GLU A 6 -21.21 14.65 7.62
N VAL A 7 -20.47 13.85 8.40
CA VAL A 7 -18.99 13.82 8.32
C VAL A 7 -18.49 12.85 7.24
N GLU A 8 -19.36 12.00 6.69
CA GLU A 8 -19.00 11.03 5.63
C GLU A 8 -18.97 11.64 4.22
N ASN A 9 -19.51 12.85 4.01
CA ASN A 9 -19.58 13.49 2.69
C ASN A 9 -18.55 14.61 2.43
N GLU A 10 -17.82 15.10 3.43
CA GLU A 10 -16.96 16.29 3.29
C GLU A 10 -15.66 16.03 2.49
N LEU A 11 -15.21 14.78 2.36
CA LEU A 11 -13.97 14.44 1.65
C LEU A 11 -14.20 13.36 0.59
N ARG A 12 -15.12 13.62 -0.35
CA ARG A 12 -15.26 12.92 -1.66
C ARG A 12 -14.00 12.95 -2.54
N ILE A 13 -12.81 12.85 -1.97
CA ILE A 13 -11.69 12.25 -2.67
C ILE A 13 -11.94 10.76 -2.54
N ALA A 14 -12.13 10.09 -3.66
CA ALA A 14 -12.01 8.64 -3.69
C ALA A 14 -10.61 8.31 -3.16
N CYS A 15 -10.49 8.10 -1.85
CA CYS A 15 -9.39 7.36 -1.23
C CYS A 15 -9.54 5.90 -1.64
N ALA A 16 -9.74 5.62 -2.93
CA ALA A 16 -9.34 4.38 -3.52
C ALA A 16 -7.82 4.48 -3.52
N PRO A 17 -7.14 3.81 -2.58
CA PRO A 17 -5.70 3.93 -2.50
C PRO A 17 -5.15 3.36 -3.80
N ILE A 18 -4.58 4.21 -4.64
CA ILE A 18 -3.89 3.76 -5.85
C ILE A 18 -2.62 3.02 -5.42
N THR A 19 -2.02 3.48 -4.31
CA THR A 19 -0.82 2.92 -3.70
C THR A 19 -0.96 2.76 -2.19
N TRP A 20 -0.51 1.62 -1.65
CA TRP A 20 -0.49 1.29 -0.22
C TRP A 20 0.96 1.27 0.30
N PRO A 21 1.32 1.96 1.38
CA PRO A 21 2.68 1.92 1.91
C PRO A 21 2.99 0.57 2.55
N ILE A 22 4.20 0.05 2.31
CA ILE A 22 4.69 -1.20 2.92
C ILE A 22 5.70 -0.84 4.03
N GLY A 23 5.26 -1.01 5.27
CA GLY A 23 6.03 -0.70 6.47
C GLY A 23 6.08 0.78 6.81
N CYS A 24 6.71 1.12 7.94
CA CYS A 24 6.79 2.49 8.46
C CYS A 24 8.16 2.80 9.09
N GLY A 25 8.60 4.06 8.96
CA GLY A 25 9.83 4.56 9.57
C GLY A 25 11.10 3.87 9.05
N LYS A 26 11.83 3.19 9.95
CA LYS A 26 13.05 2.44 9.59
C LYS A 26 12.77 1.15 8.81
N LEU A 27 11.51 0.68 8.85
CA LEU A 27 11.02 -0.48 8.13
C LEU A 27 10.23 -0.08 6.88
N PHE A 28 10.29 1.18 6.45
CA PHE A 28 9.69 1.57 5.18
C PHE A 28 10.44 0.90 4.03
N LYS A 29 9.77 -0.04 3.36
CA LYS A 29 10.35 -0.85 2.28
C LYS A 29 9.89 -0.38 0.91
N GLY A 30 8.79 0.35 0.81
CA GLY A 30 8.25 0.78 -0.46
C GLY A 30 6.75 1.05 -0.43
N VAL A 31 6.14 1.07 -1.62
CA VAL A 31 4.70 1.21 -1.80
C VAL A 31 4.19 0.16 -2.77
N TYR A 32 3.05 -0.44 -2.48
CA TYR A 32 2.32 -1.37 -3.34
C TYR A 32 1.32 -0.62 -4.20
N HIS A 33 1.26 -0.88 -5.49
CA HIS A 33 0.31 -0.26 -6.41
C HIS A 33 -0.80 -1.25 -6.75
N LEU A 34 -2.01 -0.94 -6.28
CA LEU A 34 -3.18 -1.83 -6.35
C LEU A 34 -3.66 -2.06 -7.79
N TYR A 35 -3.82 -0.98 -8.56
CA TYR A 35 -4.30 -1.08 -9.94
C TYR A 35 -3.33 -1.77 -10.91
N LYS A 36 -2.03 -1.67 -10.63
CA LYS A 36 -0.98 -2.24 -11.49
C LYS A 36 -0.48 -3.59 -11.00
N ASP A 37 -0.89 -3.99 -9.80
CA ASP A 37 -0.38 -5.16 -9.09
C ASP A 37 1.18 -5.13 -9.00
N GLU A 38 1.72 -3.97 -8.61
CA GLU A 38 3.15 -3.65 -8.68
C GLU A 38 3.68 -3.05 -7.38
N THR A 39 4.67 -3.67 -6.76
CA THR A 39 5.40 -3.09 -5.62
C THR A 39 6.58 -2.27 -6.09
N TYR A 40 6.64 -1.02 -5.63
CA TYR A 40 7.74 -0.10 -5.82
C TYR A 40 8.60 -0.10 -4.54
N LEU A 41 9.76 -0.74 -4.59
CA LEU A 41 10.68 -0.81 -3.45
C LEU A 41 11.48 0.49 -3.31
N TYR A 42 11.52 1.01 -2.09
CA TYR A 42 12.26 2.19 -1.72
C TYR A 42 13.60 1.81 -1.05
N GLN A 43 14.69 2.46 -1.46
CA GLN A 43 16.02 2.19 -0.91
C GLN A 43 16.60 3.45 -0.24
N THR A 44 16.54 3.50 1.09
CA THR A 44 17.19 4.57 1.87
C THR A 44 18.71 4.53 1.63
N GLY A 45 19.31 5.65 1.21
CA GLY A 45 20.77 5.78 1.14
C GLY A 45 21.35 6.53 -0.07
N LYS A 46 20.54 6.95 -1.06
CA LYS A 46 21.03 7.69 -2.24
C LYS A 46 20.23 8.97 -2.49
N GLY A 47 20.49 10.02 -1.71
CA GLY A 47 19.87 11.33 -1.88
C GLY A 47 20.35 12.13 -3.10
N HIS A 48 21.43 11.69 -3.78
CA HIS A 48 22.13 12.46 -4.81
C HIS A 48 22.15 11.79 -6.21
N THR A 49 21.46 10.66 -6.42
CA THR A 49 21.42 10.00 -7.73
C THR A 49 20.04 9.40 -7.96
N ILE A 50 19.55 9.44 -9.19
CA ILE A 50 18.30 8.80 -9.61
C ILE A 50 18.34 7.35 -9.09
N GLN A 51 17.43 7.01 -8.17
CA GLN A 51 17.39 5.68 -7.56
C GLN A 51 16.87 4.68 -8.59
N GLU A 52 17.50 3.52 -8.69
CA GLU A 52 16.93 2.39 -9.44
C GLU A 52 15.67 1.92 -8.70
N VAL A 53 14.51 2.28 -9.24
CA VAL A 53 13.22 1.84 -8.73
C VAL A 53 13.11 0.35 -9.00
N ARG A 54 13.17 -0.46 -7.95
CA ARG A 54 12.93 -1.91 -8.06
C ARG A 54 11.42 -2.13 -8.04
N ILE A 55 10.88 -2.58 -9.17
CA ILE A 55 9.45 -2.90 -9.31
C ILE A 55 9.29 -4.41 -9.30
N ILE A 56 8.52 -4.92 -8.35
CA ILE A 56 8.12 -6.33 -8.27
C ILE A 56 6.66 -6.41 -8.68
N LYS A 57 6.33 -7.25 -9.65
CA LYS A 57 4.93 -7.49 -10.03
C LYS A 57 4.37 -8.66 -9.22
N GLY A 58 3.13 -8.55 -8.76
CA GLY A 58 2.48 -9.60 -7.98
C GLY A 58 2.50 -9.35 -6.47
N LEU A 59 1.33 -9.18 -5.85
CA LEU A 59 1.19 -9.16 -4.38
C LEU A 59 1.66 -10.48 -3.72
N ASN A 60 1.50 -11.59 -4.43
CA ASN A 60 1.84 -12.94 -3.98
C ASN A 60 3.19 -13.43 -4.51
N ASN A 61 4.05 -12.50 -4.97
CA ASN A 61 5.34 -12.87 -5.52
C ASN A 61 6.33 -13.19 -4.38
N PRO A 62 7.02 -14.34 -4.39
CA PRO A 62 8.03 -14.65 -3.37
C PRO A 62 9.21 -13.66 -3.35
N ASP A 63 9.47 -12.96 -4.46
CA ASP A 63 10.46 -11.87 -4.51
C ASP A 63 10.03 -10.67 -3.65
N LEU A 64 8.71 -10.41 -3.58
CA LEU A 64 8.15 -9.36 -2.72
C LEU A 64 8.38 -9.70 -1.25
N ASP A 65 8.00 -10.91 -0.86
CA ASP A 65 8.23 -11.46 0.48
C ASP A 65 9.70 -11.38 0.89
N SER A 66 10.62 -11.73 -0.01
CA SER A 66 12.05 -11.63 0.25
C SER A 66 12.56 -10.18 0.35
N ALA A 67 11.96 -9.26 -0.40
CA ALA A 67 12.41 -7.86 -0.44
C ALA A 67 11.85 -7.01 0.72
N VAL A 68 10.56 -7.14 1.02
CA VAL A 68 9.90 -6.39 2.10
C VAL A 68 9.95 -7.15 3.43
N GLY A 69 9.99 -8.48 3.40
CA GLY A 69 9.82 -9.37 4.54
C GLY A 69 8.41 -9.98 4.57
N GLU A 70 8.32 -11.27 4.84
CA GLU A 70 7.04 -12.02 4.87
C GLU A 70 6.02 -11.41 5.83
N ASP A 71 6.46 -10.94 7.00
CA ASP A 71 5.61 -10.26 7.98
C ASP A 71 4.93 -9.00 7.40
N LEU A 72 5.69 -8.14 6.71
CA LEU A 72 5.15 -6.91 6.10
C LEU A 72 4.29 -7.22 4.87
N ALA A 73 4.67 -8.22 4.06
CA ALA A 73 3.88 -8.66 2.91
C ALA A 73 2.52 -9.23 3.37
N GLN A 74 2.52 -10.01 4.45
CA GLN A 74 1.30 -10.59 5.01
C GLN A 74 0.41 -9.52 5.65
N GLN A 75 0.97 -8.56 6.39
CA GLN A 75 0.23 -7.41 6.92
C GLN A 75 -0.44 -6.62 5.79
N LEU A 76 0.30 -6.31 4.72
CA LEU A 76 -0.27 -5.63 3.55
C LEU A 76 -1.44 -6.42 2.94
N ARG A 77 -1.30 -7.74 2.76
CA ARG A 77 -2.38 -8.60 2.23
C ARG A 77 -3.62 -8.55 3.10
N ASP A 78 -3.45 -8.61 4.42
CA ASP A 78 -4.54 -8.53 5.40
C ASP A 78 -5.25 -7.16 5.35
N GLU A 79 -4.47 -6.07 5.30
CA GLU A 79 -5.01 -4.72 5.16
C GLU A 79 -5.77 -4.52 3.84
N LEU A 80 -5.26 -5.08 2.74
CA LEU A 80 -5.91 -5.00 1.43
C LEU A 80 -7.20 -5.83 1.39
N GLU A 81 -7.21 -7.01 2.01
CA GLU A 81 -8.41 -7.85 2.13
C GLU A 81 -9.48 -7.15 2.99
N LEU A 82 -9.08 -6.58 4.13
CA LEU A 82 -9.97 -5.84 5.02
C LEU A 82 -10.49 -4.54 4.37
N GLY A 83 -9.60 -3.81 3.68
CA GLY A 83 -9.92 -2.59 2.96
C GLY A 83 -10.90 -2.85 1.81
N ALA A 84 -10.64 -3.84 0.97
CA ALA A 84 -11.52 -4.23 -0.13
C ALA A 84 -12.93 -4.59 0.35
N GLY A 85 -13.04 -5.29 1.50
CA GLY A 85 -14.32 -5.60 2.12
C GLY A 85 -15.14 -4.37 2.56
N ARG A 86 -14.48 -3.25 2.90
CA ARG A 86 -15.15 -1.98 3.21
C ARG A 86 -15.57 -1.20 1.96
N PHE A 87 -14.78 -1.22 0.90
CA PHE A 87 -15.12 -0.54 -0.37
C PHE A 87 -16.29 -1.18 -1.11
N GLN A 88 -16.58 -2.47 -0.89
CA GLN A 88 -17.69 -3.15 -1.55
C GLN A 88 -19.06 -2.92 -0.89
N ARG A 89 -19.10 -2.26 0.29
CA ARG A 89 -20.34 -1.99 1.05
C ARG A 89 -20.85 -0.54 0.97
N ILE A 90 -20.18 0.32 0.21
CA ILE A 90 -20.61 1.70 -0.07
C ILE A 90 -21.29 1.81 -1.43
#